data_AF-A0A8C3P6B3-F1
#
_entry.id   AF-A0A8C3P6B3-F1
#
_cell.length_a   1.000
_cell.length_b   1.000
_cell.length_c   1.000
_cell.angle_alpha   90.00
_cell.angle_beta   90.00
_cell.angle_gamma   90.00
#
_symmetry.space_group_name_H-M   'P 1'
#
loop_
_entity.id
_entity.type
_entity.pdbx_description
1 polymer ?
#
loop_
_entity_poly.entity_id
_entity_poly.type
_entity_poly.pdbx_seq_one_letter_code
_entity_poly.pdbx_strand_id
1 'polypeptide(L)'
;LLFTQQESEGITQAAAAGDRLAGGRLLDSRSLDGISQAYGASRAQEGRRATISSALELEGTVSHDGDLTHFVANNLQLKIKLSSRGSLEEPEPPGQPFPGLGRSKAADIPPIDPAVLAELERLTQEVAHKVDQMMRSLSGSIQNMTALSVGYIQTYRDAVDSLGESVDMSIKGMYTLMARCEELDRSMQPVHALAKQIREIKRTLEIFESLCK
;
A
#
# COMPACT_ATOMS: atom_id res chain seq x y z
N LEU A 1 -2.90 52.16 -38.31
CA LEU A 1 -1.67 51.74 -37.62
C LEU A 1 -1.86 51.37 -36.14
N LEU A 2 -3.08 51.47 -35.57
CA LEU A 2 -3.35 51.06 -34.18
C LEU A 2 -4.29 49.84 -34.05
N PHE A 3 -4.81 49.29 -35.15
CA PHE A 3 -5.75 48.16 -35.13
C PHE A 3 -5.13 46.80 -35.46
N THR A 4 -3.85 46.75 -35.84
CA THR A 4 -3.14 45.50 -36.17
C THR A 4 -2.17 45.06 -35.07
N GLN A 5 -2.00 45.85 -34.00
CA GLN A 5 -1.11 45.51 -32.89
C GLN A 5 -1.81 44.66 -31.82
N GLN A 6 -3.13 44.77 -31.68
CA GLN A 6 -3.88 44.16 -30.57
C GLN A 6 -4.25 42.70 -30.81
N GLU A 7 -4.24 42.21 -32.07
CA GLU A 7 -4.54 40.81 -32.40
C GLU A 7 -3.29 39.91 -32.30
N SER A 8 -2.08 40.50 -32.37
CA SER A 8 -0.82 39.76 -32.24
C SER A 8 -0.44 39.41 -30.80
N GLU A 9 -0.98 40.12 -29.80
CA GLU A 9 -0.71 39.86 -28.38
C GLU A 9 -1.63 38.78 -27.78
N GLY A 10 -2.80 38.55 -28.37
CA GLY A 10 -3.75 37.54 -27.90
C GLY A 10 -3.31 36.09 -28.18
N ILE A 11 -2.52 35.88 -29.24
CA ILE A 11 -2.10 34.53 -29.68
C ILE A 11 -0.84 34.09 -28.93
N THR A 12 0.04 35.02 -28.55
CA THR A 12 1.24 34.73 -27.72
C THR A 12 0.89 34.45 -26.26
N GLN A 13 -0.22 35.00 -25.75
CA GLN A 13 -0.62 34.79 -24.35
C GLN A 13 -1.28 33.42 -24.09
N ALA A 14 -1.86 32.79 -25.11
CA ALA A 14 -2.40 31.43 -25.00
C ALA A 14 -1.31 30.34 -24.90
N ALA A 15 -0.10 30.60 -25.42
CA ALA A 15 1.01 29.65 -25.41
C ALA A 15 1.71 29.52 -24.04
N ALA A 16 1.57 30.53 -23.16
CA ALA A 16 2.24 30.53 -21.85
C ALA A 16 1.43 29.88 -20.71
N ALA A 17 0.17 29.48 -20.96
CA ALA A 17 -0.72 28.95 -19.93
C ALA A 17 -0.68 27.41 -19.77
N GLY A 18 0.06 26.69 -20.60
CA GLY A 18 0.06 25.21 -20.65
C GLY A 18 0.92 24.49 -19.60
N ASP A 19 1.74 25.21 -18.83
CA ASP A 19 2.84 24.59 -18.05
C ASP A 19 2.57 24.44 -16.54
N ARG A 20 1.30 24.30 -16.12
CA ARG A 20 0.93 24.34 -14.68
C ARG A 20 0.19 23.14 -14.10
N LEU A 21 0.13 21.99 -14.77
CA LEU A 21 -0.57 20.81 -14.24
C LEU A 21 0.22 19.50 -14.41
N ALA A 22 1.24 19.30 -13.58
CA ALA A 22 1.79 17.97 -13.30
C ALA A 22 2.56 17.98 -11.95
N GLY A 23 1.82 18.17 -10.86
CA GLY A 23 2.35 18.15 -9.49
C GLY A 23 1.51 17.28 -8.57
N GLY A 24 1.34 16.00 -8.92
CA GLY A 24 0.75 15.02 -8.01
C GLY A 24 1.70 14.81 -6.83
N ARG A 25 1.35 15.32 -5.64
CA ARG A 25 2.02 14.97 -4.40
C ARG A 25 0.98 14.42 -3.42
N LEU A 26 1.17 13.13 -3.13
CA LEU A 26 0.45 12.26 -2.21
C LEU A 26 -0.13 12.95 -0.97
N LEU A 27 -1.37 12.55 -0.67
CA LEU A 27 -2.10 12.83 0.56
C LEU A 27 -1.31 12.31 1.77
N ASP A 28 -1.08 13.20 2.73
CA ASP A 28 -0.39 12.93 3.99
C ASP A 28 -1.22 11.97 4.86
N SER A 29 -0.55 10.94 5.35
CA SER A 29 -1.13 9.84 6.15
C SER A 29 -0.61 9.96 7.58
N ARG A 30 -1.26 10.77 8.44
CA ARG A 30 -0.96 10.80 9.88
C ARG A 30 -2.20 11.10 10.73
N SER A 31 -2.85 10.03 11.21
CA SER A 31 -3.12 9.77 12.64
C SER A 31 -4.27 8.75 12.76
N LEU A 32 -3.93 7.52 13.15
CA LEU A 32 -4.87 6.46 13.57
C LEU A 32 -4.68 6.15 15.07
N ASP A 33 -4.41 7.16 15.89
CA ASP A 33 -4.24 6.99 17.35
C ASP A 33 -5.58 6.90 18.11
N GLY A 34 -6.72 7.05 17.42
CA GLY A 34 -8.04 7.12 18.04
C GLY A 34 -8.72 5.79 18.39
N ILE A 35 -8.17 4.65 17.97
CA ILE A 35 -8.88 3.35 18.09
C ILE A 35 -8.47 2.54 19.33
N SER A 36 -7.37 2.89 19.99
CA SER A 36 -6.88 2.15 21.16
C SER A 36 -7.62 2.49 22.46
N GLN A 37 -8.44 3.54 22.48
CA GLN A 37 -9.12 4.04 23.68
C GLN A 37 -10.55 3.47 23.87
N ALA A 38 -10.98 2.51 23.04
CA ALA A 38 -12.33 1.94 23.13
C ALA A 38 -12.44 0.70 24.05
N TYR A 39 -11.32 0.10 24.51
CA TYR A 39 -11.34 -1.16 25.27
C TYR A 39 -10.58 -1.14 26.61
N GLY A 40 -10.32 0.05 27.19
CA GLY A 40 -9.50 0.19 28.41
C GLY A 40 -10.21 0.71 29.65
N ALA A 41 -11.52 0.92 29.65
CA ALA A 41 -12.25 1.46 30.81
C ALA A 41 -13.06 0.38 31.51
N SER A 42 -12.38 -0.51 32.22
CA SER A 42 -13.01 -1.34 33.24
C SER A 42 -11.99 -1.68 34.32
N ARG A 43 -12.00 -0.89 35.40
CA ARG A 43 -12.09 -1.40 36.78
C ARG A 43 -11.87 -0.28 37.80
N ALA A 44 -12.96 0.38 38.14
CA ALA A 44 -13.14 0.92 39.47
C ALA A 44 -14.42 0.30 40.04
N GLN A 45 -14.32 -0.92 40.55
CA GLN A 45 -15.31 -1.41 41.51
C GLN A 45 -14.67 -2.35 42.51
N GLU A 46 -14.53 -1.79 43.69
CA GLU A 46 -14.20 -2.40 44.95
C GLU A 46 -15.18 -3.53 45.28
N GLY A 47 -14.62 -4.73 45.47
CA GLY A 47 -15.35 -5.93 45.83
C GLY A 47 -14.34 -6.99 46.23
N ARG A 48 -14.19 -7.19 47.55
CA ARG A 48 -13.36 -8.25 48.17
C ARG A 48 -13.83 -9.64 47.73
N ARG A 49 -13.41 -10.07 46.54
CA ARG A 49 -13.31 -11.49 46.19
C ARG A 49 -11.86 -11.88 46.32
N ALA A 50 -11.56 -12.92 47.09
CA ALA A 50 -10.24 -13.54 47.08
C ALA A 50 -9.95 -13.98 45.63
N THR A 51 -9.12 -13.23 44.92
CA THR A 51 -8.65 -13.57 43.58
C THR A 51 -7.50 -14.58 43.71
N ILE A 52 -7.24 -15.36 42.66
CA ILE A 52 -6.12 -16.32 42.64
C ILE A 52 -4.79 -15.62 43.00
N SER A 53 -4.63 -14.35 42.60
CA SER A 53 -3.51 -13.50 43.00
C SER A 53 -3.39 -13.35 44.52
N SER A 54 -4.49 -13.14 45.25
CA SER A 54 -4.47 -13.03 46.72
C SER A 54 -4.14 -14.35 47.44
N ALA A 55 -4.46 -15.50 46.83
CA ALA A 55 -4.07 -16.81 47.37
C ALA A 55 -2.58 -17.12 47.10
N LEU A 56 -2.08 -16.74 45.92
CA LEU A 56 -0.67 -16.87 45.57
C LEU A 56 0.20 -15.94 46.43
N GLU A 57 -0.23 -14.72 46.70
CA GLU A 57 0.46 -13.79 47.61
C GLU A 57 0.57 -14.31 49.05
N LEU A 58 -0.34 -15.22 49.48
CA LEU A 58 -0.23 -15.90 50.77
C LEU A 58 0.83 -17.01 50.78
N GLU A 59 1.06 -17.66 49.63
CA GLU A 59 1.95 -18.83 49.51
C GLU A 59 3.34 -18.50 48.95
N GLY A 60 3.50 -17.30 48.37
CA GLY A 60 4.73 -16.86 47.73
C GLY A 60 4.71 -15.38 47.34
N THR A 61 5.79 -14.95 46.68
CA THR A 61 5.91 -13.62 46.10
C THR A 61 5.43 -13.64 44.66
N VAL A 62 4.54 -12.73 44.30
CA VAL A 62 4.02 -12.57 42.93
C VAL A 62 4.56 -11.26 42.34
N SER A 63 5.13 -11.32 41.15
CA SER A 63 5.54 -10.16 40.35
C SER A 63 4.86 -10.21 38.98
N HIS A 64 4.52 -9.05 38.43
CA HIS A 64 3.85 -8.95 37.14
C HIS A 64 4.73 -8.12 36.20
N ASP A 65 5.02 -8.66 35.02
CA ASP A 65 5.71 -7.96 33.93
C ASP A 65 4.86 -8.08 32.66
N GLY A 66 4.17 -7.00 32.29
CA GLY A 66 3.17 -7.00 31.23
C GLY A 66 2.05 -8.03 31.49
N ASP A 67 1.85 -8.95 30.53
CA ASP A 67 0.87 -10.05 30.64
C ASP A 67 1.44 -11.29 31.35
N LEU A 68 2.71 -11.28 31.77
CA LEU A 68 3.38 -12.41 32.43
C LEU A 68 3.35 -12.28 33.95
N THR A 69 2.87 -13.33 34.63
CA THR A 69 2.89 -13.43 36.09
C THR A 69 4.04 -14.33 36.54
N HIS A 70 5.00 -13.75 37.26
CA HIS A 70 6.07 -14.47 37.96
C HIS A 70 5.61 -14.83 39.37
N PHE A 71 5.77 -16.09 39.77
CA PHE A 71 5.44 -16.55 41.11
C PHE A 71 6.60 -17.34 41.71
N VAL A 72 7.01 -16.96 42.93
CA VAL A 72 8.05 -17.64 43.70
C VAL A 72 7.48 -18.05 45.05
N ALA A 73 7.30 -19.35 45.29
CA ALA A 73 6.78 -19.86 46.56
C ALA A 73 7.76 -19.61 47.73
N ASN A 74 7.24 -19.28 48.91
CA ASN A 74 8.05 -18.99 50.11
C ASN A 74 8.88 -20.19 50.59
N ASN A 75 8.40 -21.41 50.30
CA ASN A 75 9.05 -22.67 50.67
C ASN A 75 9.51 -23.46 49.44
N LEU A 76 9.99 -22.77 48.40
CA LEU A 76 10.39 -23.38 47.13
C LEU A 76 11.38 -24.55 47.33
N GLN A 77 12.37 -24.37 48.21
CA GLN A 77 13.37 -25.41 48.56
C GLN A 77 12.73 -26.68 49.12
N LEU A 78 11.76 -26.55 50.04
CA LEU A 78 11.05 -27.67 50.65
C LEU A 78 10.13 -28.36 49.63
N LYS A 79 9.42 -27.59 48.80
CA LYS A 79 8.57 -28.13 47.73
C LYS A 79 9.38 -28.88 46.67
N ILE A 80 10.55 -28.35 46.30
CA ILE A 80 11.50 -29.05 45.41
C ILE A 80 11.99 -30.33 46.08
N LYS A 81 12.41 -30.29 47.36
CA LYS A 81 12.82 -31.49 48.10
C LYS A 81 11.75 -32.56 48.14
N LEU A 82 10.49 -32.20 48.42
CA LEU A 82 9.36 -33.14 48.42
C LEU A 82 9.07 -33.69 47.02
N SER A 83 9.23 -32.87 45.97
CA SER A 83 9.11 -33.29 44.58
C SER A 83 10.29 -34.16 44.12
N SER A 84 11.46 -34.00 44.75
CA SER A 84 12.69 -34.72 44.44
C SER A 84 12.88 -35.98 45.28
N ARG A 85 11.99 -36.35 46.22
CA ARG A 85 12.10 -37.67 46.92
C ARG A 85 11.80 -38.88 46.01
N GLY A 86 11.66 -38.66 44.71
CA GLY A 86 11.67 -39.71 43.68
C GLY A 86 12.89 -39.67 42.75
N SER A 87 13.85 -38.78 42.98
CA SER A 87 15.04 -38.64 42.13
C SER A 87 16.21 -38.12 42.96
N LEU A 88 17.33 -38.83 42.90
CA LEU A 88 18.58 -38.67 43.66
C LEU A 88 18.72 -39.67 44.82
N GLU A 89 19.16 -40.87 44.41
CA GLU A 89 20.28 -41.61 44.99
C GLU A 89 20.91 -40.99 46.25
N GLU A 90 20.88 -41.75 47.34
CA GLU A 90 21.76 -41.61 48.50
C GLU A 90 22.61 -42.90 48.57
N PRO A 91 23.91 -42.84 48.94
CA PRO A 91 24.91 -43.78 48.46
C PRO A 91 24.79 -45.18 49.08
N GLU A 92 24.90 -46.18 48.20
CA GLU A 92 24.93 -47.62 48.48
C GLU A 92 25.89 -48.04 49.60
N PRO A 93 25.47 -48.89 50.56
CA PRO A 93 26.37 -49.81 51.26
C PRO A 93 26.66 -51.04 50.37
N PRO A 94 27.89 -51.57 50.36
CA PRO A 94 28.27 -52.56 49.37
C PRO A 94 27.72 -53.94 49.71
N GLY A 95 26.89 -54.47 48.81
CA GLY A 95 26.75 -55.90 48.60
C GLY A 95 25.40 -56.48 48.97
N GLN A 96 24.40 -56.33 48.10
CA GLN A 96 23.34 -57.33 47.93
C GLN A 96 22.95 -57.47 46.45
N PRO A 97 22.74 -58.69 45.92
CA PRO A 97 22.41 -58.91 44.52
C PRO A 97 20.96 -58.52 44.24
N PHE A 98 20.77 -57.52 43.38
CA PHE A 98 19.48 -56.97 42.95
C PHE A 98 18.41 -58.02 42.61
N PRO A 99 17.27 -58.02 43.33
CA PRO A 99 16.02 -58.59 42.83
C PRO A 99 14.94 -57.50 42.92
N GLY A 100 14.72 -56.78 41.83
CA GLY A 100 13.59 -55.86 41.79
C GLY A 100 13.75 -54.75 40.77
N LEU A 101 13.38 -55.05 39.52
CA LEU A 101 12.69 -54.06 38.69
C LEU A 101 11.38 -53.69 39.41
N GLY A 102 11.51 -52.86 40.44
CA GLY A 102 10.42 -52.22 41.13
C GLY A 102 9.83 -51.21 40.18
N ARG A 103 8.97 -51.72 39.29
CA ARG A 103 7.93 -51.04 38.53
C ARG A 103 7.42 -49.87 39.38
N SER A 104 8.04 -48.71 39.23
CA SER A 104 7.39 -47.44 39.54
C SER A 104 6.07 -47.56 38.80
N LYS A 105 4.95 -47.54 39.53
CA LYS A 105 3.63 -47.47 38.92
C LYS A 105 3.74 -46.35 37.89
N ALA A 106 3.90 -46.74 36.62
CA ALA A 106 3.70 -45.88 35.49
C ALA A 106 2.39 -45.19 35.81
N ALA A 107 2.41 -43.85 35.80
CA ALA A 107 1.23 -43.04 35.98
C ALA A 107 0.03 -43.78 35.38
N ASP A 108 -1.06 -43.89 36.14
CA ASP A 108 -2.30 -44.59 35.81
C ASP A 108 -2.98 -43.93 34.60
N ILE A 109 -2.27 -43.96 33.47
CA ILE A 109 -2.62 -43.39 32.18
C ILE A 109 -3.06 -44.60 31.36
N PRO A 110 -4.35 -44.67 30.99
CA PRO A 110 -4.85 -45.69 30.09
C PRO A 110 -3.97 -45.76 28.83
N PRO A 111 -3.71 -46.96 28.27
CA PRO A 111 -2.94 -47.08 27.04
C PRO A 111 -3.59 -46.25 25.93
N ILE A 112 -2.79 -45.37 25.31
CA ILE A 112 -3.24 -44.51 24.20
C ILE A 112 -3.59 -45.42 23.03
N ASP A 113 -4.78 -45.26 22.47
CA ASP A 113 -5.21 -45.99 21.28
C ASP A 113 -4.38 -45.56 20.06
N PRO A 114 -3.57 -46.46 19.46
CA PRO A 114 -2.74 -46.13 18.30
C PRO A 114 -3.56 -45.74 17.07
N ALA A 115 -4.83 -46.15 16.97
CA ALA A 115 -5.69 -45.78 15.85
C ALA A 115 -6.01 -44.27 15.84
N VAL A 116 -6.21 -43.67 17.02
CA VAL A 116 -6.45 -42.23 17.17
C VAL A 116 -5.20 -41.43 16.78
N LEU A 117 -4.01 -41.93 17.11
CA LEU A 117 -2.74 -41.28 16.76
C LEU A 117 -2.51 -41.29 15.24
N ALA A 118 -2.81 -42.41 14.58
CA ALA A 118 -2.72 -42.54 13.13
C ALA A 118 -3.74 -41.64 12.40
N GLU A 119 -4.97 -41.54 12.92
CA GLU A 119 -5.97 -40.64 12.34
C GLU A 119 -5.60 -39.16 12.56
N LEU A 120 -5.05 -38.81 13.72
CA LEU A 120 -4.54 -37.46 13.97
C LEU A 120 -3.40 -37.11 13.01
N GLU A 121 -2.48 -38.05 12.77
CA GLU A 121 -1.40 -37.88 11.80
C GLU A 121 -1.97 -37.67 10.39
N ARG A 122 -2.92 -38.50 9.96
CA ARG A 122 -3.60 -38.38 8.66
C ARG A 122 -4.28 -37.02 8.49
N LEU A 123 -5.05 -36.58 9.50
CA LEU A 123 -5.72 -35.28 9.50
C LEU A 123 -4.71 -34.13 9.45
N THR A 124 -3.62 -34.23 10.21
CA THR A 124 -2.55 -33.21 10.21
C THR A 124 -1.87 -33.13 8.85
N GLN A 125 -1.58 -34.26 8.21
CA GLN A 125 -1.02 -34.31 6.85
C GLN A 125 -2.00 -33.72 5.82
N GLU A 126 -3.30 -34.02 5.92
CA GLU A 126 -4.33 -33.46 5.04
C GLU A 126 -4.42 -31.93 5.16
N VAL A 127 -4.39 -31.41 6.40
CA VAL A 127 -4.39 -29.96 6.66
C VAL A 127 -3.13 -29.32 6.10
N ALA A 128 -1.95 -29.90 6.35
CA ALA A 128 -0.68 -29.40 5.81
C ALA A 128 -0.73 -29.32 4.27
N HIS A 129 -1.24 -30.35 3.61
CA HIS A 129 -1.36 -30.38 2.16
C HIS A 129 -2.32 -29.29 1.64
N LYS A 130 -3.45 -29.07 2.30
CA LYS A 130 -4.40 -27.99 1.95
C LYS A 130 -3.78 -26.60 2.13
N VAL A 131 -3.01 -26.39 3.21
CA VAL A 131 -2.29 -25.13 3.43
C VAL A 131 -1.25 -24.91 2.33
N ASP A 132 -0.47 -25.93 1.95
CA ASP A 132 0.49 -25.83 0.85
C ASP A 132 -0.18 -25.48 -0.48
N GLN A 133 -1.31 -26.11 -0.78
CA GLN A 133 -2.09 -25.80 -1.98
C GLN A 133 -2.59 -24.34 -1.95
N MET A 134 -3.08 -23.89 -0.81
CA MET A 134 -3.56 -22.52 -0.62
C MET A 134 -2.42 -21.51 -0.78
N MET A 135 -1.24 -21.76 -0.21
CA MET A 135 -0.06 -20.90 -0.35
C MET A 135 0.39 -20.81 -1.81
N ARG A 136 0.41 -21.93 -2.55
CA ARG A 136 0.74 -21.94 -3.97
C ARG A 136 -0.28 -21.14 -4.79
N SER A 137 -1.57 -21.30 -4.51
CA SER A 137 -2.65 -20.57 -5.17
C SER A 137 -2.57 -19.06 -4.89
N LEU A 138 -2.33 -18.68 -3.64
CA LEU A 138 -2.16 -17.29 -3.21
C LEU A 138 -0.94 -16.66 -3.89
N SER A 139 0.20 -17.37 -3.91
CA SER A 139 1.41 -16.91 -4.58
C SER A 139 1.18 -16.68 -6.08
N GLY A 140 0.52 -17.62 -6.77
CA GLY A 140 0.16 -17.46 -8.17
C GLY A 140 -0.78 -16.28 -8.43
N SER A 141 -1.77 -16.08 -7.55
CA SER A 141 -2.69 -14.94 -7.64
C SER A 141 -1.99 -13.59 -7.45
N ILE A 142 -1.06 -13.50 -6.50
CA ILE A 142 -0.24 -12.30 -6.26
C ILE A 142 0.68 -12.03 -7.45
N GLN A 143 1.33 -13.07 -7.98
CA GLN A 143 2.18 -12.93 -9.16
C GLN A 143 1.39 -12.43 -10.38
N ASN A 144 0.17 -12.96 -10.59
CA ASN A 144 -0.71 -12.48 -11.65
C ASN A 144 -1.11 -11.00 -11.44
N MET A 145 -1.52 -10.63 -10.23
CA MET A 145 -1.83 -9.21 -9.91
C MET A 145 -0.62 -8.29 -10.09
N THR A 146 0.58 -8.78 -9.75
CA THR A 146 1.84 -8.04 -9.93
C THR A 146 2.15 -7.86 -11.42
N ALA A 147 2.00 -8.91 -12.23
CA ALA A 147 2.18 -8.85 -13.67
C ALA A 147 1.20 -7.88 -14.34
N LEU A 148 -0.07 -7.89 -13.93
CA LEU A 148 -1.07 -6.91 -14.38
C LEU A 148 -0.68 -5.48 -14.00
N SER A 149 -0.20 -5.27 -12.77
CA SER A 149 0.23 -3.94 -12.31
C SER A 149 1.41 -3.41 -13.13
N VAL A 150 2.38 -4.27 -13.43
CA VAL A 150 3.50 -3.93 -14.33
C VAL A 150 2.98 -3.60 -15.73
N GLY A 151 2.04 -4.40 -16.25
CA GLY A 151 1.39 -4.15 -17.53
C GLY A 151 0.67 -2.79 -17.59
N TYR A 152 -0.04 -2.40 -16.53
CA TYR A 152 -0.69 -1.09 -16.47
C TYR A 152 0.32 0.06 -16.49
N ILE A 153 1.44 -0.06 -15.77
CA ILE A 153 2.50 0.94 -15.79
C ILE A 153 3.11 1.06 -17.18
N GLN A 154 3.32 -0.06 -17.88
CA GLN A 154 3.83 -0.09 -19.24
C GLN A 154 2.86 0.59 -20.21
N THR A 155 1.59 0.18 -20.23
CA THR A 155 0.57 0.80 -21.08
C THR A 155 0.43 2.31 -20.81
N TYR A 156 0.49 2.73 -19.54
CA TYR A 156 0.43 4.14 -19.19
C TYR A 156 1.65 4.91 -19.71
N ARG A 157 2.85 4.34 -19.57
CA ARG A 157 4.08 4.92 -20.12
C ARG A 157 3.97 5.08 -21.63
N ASP A 158 3.60 4.00 -22.34
CA ASP A 158 3.48 4.02 -23.80
C ASP A 158 2.44 5.04 -24.28
N ALA A 159 1.31 5.16 -23.57
CA ALA A 159 0.28 6.15 -23.88
C ALA A 159 0.75 7.59 -23.66
N VAL A 160 1.49 7.84 -22.58
CA VAL A 160 2.05 9.18 -22.29
C VAL A 160 3.15 9.54 -23.29
N ASP A 161 4.04 8.60 -23.62
CA ASP A 161 5.10 8.80 -24.61
C ASP A 161 4.50 9.08 -25.99
N SER A 162 3.51 8.28 -26.41
CA SER A 162 2.79 8.50 -27.67
C SER A 162 2.04 9.84 -27.72
N LEU A 163 1.40 10.23 -26.61
CA LEU A 163 0.76 11.54 -26.50
C LEU A 163 1.79 12.68 -26.61
N GLY A 164 2.95 12.52 -25.96
CA GLY A 164 4.07 13.47 -26.03
C GLY A 164 4.55 13.69 -27.47
N GLU A 165 4.75 12.61 -28.24
CA GLU A 165 5.13 12.69 -29.65
C GLU A 165 4.04 13.35 -30.51
N SER A 166 2.77 13.02 -30.28
CA SER A 166 1.63 13.60 -31.00
C SER A 166 1.52 15.11 -30.76
N VAL A 167 1.66 15.55 -29.51
CA VAL A 167 1.65 16.96 -29.14
C VAL A 167 2.85 17.70 -29.72
N ASP A 168 4.06 17.13 -29.68
CA ASP A 168 5.24 17.71 -30.32
C ASP A 168 5.04 17.90 -31.83
N MET A 169 4.45 16.90 -32.51
CA MET A 169 4.09 17.02 -33.92
C MET A 169 3.06 18.12 -34.15
N SER A 170 2.07 18.26 -33.27
CA SER A 170 1.06 19.33 -33.31
C SER A 170 1.70 20.72 -33.17
N ILE A 171 2.63 20.90 -32.24
CA ILE A 171 3.36 22.16 -32.04
C ILE A 171 4.17 22.51 -33.29
N LYS A 172 4.92 21.54 -33.84
CA LYS A 172 5.67 21.72 -35.10
C LYS A 172 4.74 22.06 -36.27
N GLY A 173 3.59 21.40 -36.33
CA GLY A 173 2.53 21.71 -37.30
C GLY A 173 2.02 23.14 -37.17
N MET A 174 1.80 23.61 -35.94
CA MET A 174 1.37 24.99 -35.67
C MET A 174 2.40 26.02 -36.13
N TYR A 175 3.68 25.82 -35.82
CA TYR A 175 4.75 26.71 -36.29
C TYR A 175 4.86 26.73 -37.82
N THR A 176 4.69 25.56 -38.45
CA THR A 176 4.67 25.46 -39.91
C THR A 176 3.48 26.23 -40.49
N LEU A 177 2.29 26.06 -39.92
CA LEU A 177 1.08 26.77 -40.35
C LEU A 177 1.24 28.28 -40.22
N MET A 178 1.78 28.75 -39.10
CA MET A 178 2.05 30.17 -38.86
C MET A 178 2.94 30.77 -39.94
N ALA A 179 4.04 30.10 -40.28
CA ALA A 179 4.93 30.53 -41.36
C ALA A 179 4.22 30.58 -42.73
N ARG A 180 3.32 29.63 -43.01
CA ARG A 180 2.51 29.63 -44.25
C ARG A 180 1.47 30.74 -44.27
N CYS A 181 0.87 31.09 -43.14
CA CYS A 181 -0.04 32.24 -43.05
C CYS A 181 0.71 33.55 -43.32
N GLU A 182 1.91 33.72 -42.78
CA GLU A 182 2.75 34.91 -43.05
C GLU A 182 3.22 35.01 -44.51
N GLU A 183 3.49 33.87 -45.14
CA GLU A 183 3.83 33.81 -46.57
C GLU A 183 2.61 34.15 -47.43
N LEU A 184 1.44 33.61 -47.09
CA LEU A 184 0.18 33.91 -47.76
C LEU A 184 -0.17 35.40 -47.65
N ASP A 185 -0.08 36.00 -46.47
CA ASP A 185 -0.36 37.42 -46.27
C ASP A 185 0.54 38.31 -47.14
N ARG A 186 1.85 38.01 -47.20
CA ARG A 186 2.79 38.68 -48.10
C ARG A 186 2.40 38.52 -49.57
N SER A 187 1.99 37.32 -49.98
CA SER A 187 1.55 37.06 -51.36
C SER A 187 0.26 37.79 -51.72
N MET A 188 -0.55 38.18 -50.73
CA MET A 188 -1.84 38.84 -50.91
C MET A 188 -1.75 40.38 -51.01
N GLN A 189 -0.62 40.98 -50.62
CA GLN A 189 -0.38 42.44 -50.71
C GLN A 189 -0.66 43.05 -52.11
N PRO A 190 -0.27 42.43 -53.24
CA PRO A 190 -0.58 42.95 -54.57
C PRO A 190 -2.09 42.95 -54.88
N VAL A 191 -2.83 41.97 -54.35
CA VAL A 191 -4.28 41.88 -54.52
C VAL A 191 -4.97 43.07 -53.82
N HIS A 192 -4.52 43.42 -52.61
CA HIS A 192 -5.02 44.61 -51.90
C HIS A 192 -4.71 45.91 -52.66
N ALA A 193 -3.51 46.02 -53.24
CA ALA A 193 -3.12 47.16 -54.06
C ALA A 193 -4.00 47.29 -55.31
N LEU A 194 -4.22 46.18 -56.04
CA LEU A 194 -5.10 46.14 -57.21
C LEU A 194 -6.54 46.54 -56.86
N ALA A 195 -7.06 46.05 -55.73
CA ALA A 195 -8.39 46.41 -55.25
C ALA A 195 -8.52 47.93 -54.96
N LYS A 196 -7.44 48.59 -54.53
CA LYS A 196 -7.41 50.05 -54.36
C LYS A 196 -7.42 50.77 -55.70
N GLN A 197 -6.60 50.32 -56.66
CA GLN A 197 -6.56 50.91 -58.00
C GLN A 197 -7.92 50.83 -58.71
N ILE A 198 -8.61 49.69 -58.61
CA ILE A 198 -9.95 49.52 -59.18
C ILE A 198 -10.93 50.52 -58.57
N ARG A 199 -10.88 50.74 -57.24
CA ARG A 199 -11.72 51.73 -56.56
C ARG A 199 -11.43 53.15 -57.00
N GLU A 200 -10.17 53.51 -57.22
CA GLU A 200 -9.78 54.81 -57.76
C GLU A 200 -10.29 55.00 -59.19
N ILE A 201 -10.14 54.00 -60.07
CA ILE A 201 -10.68 54.03 -61.44
C ILE A 201 -12.19 54.25 -61.43
N LYS A 202 -12.92 53.52 -60.58
CA LYS A 202 -14.36 53.68 -60.42
C LYS A 202 -14.73 55.10 -60.00
N ARG A 203 -14.05 55.66 -59.00
CA ARG A 203 -14.28 57.04 -58.53
C ARG A 203 -14.04 58.06 -59.63
N THR A 204 -12.96 57.91 -60.40
CA THR A 204 -12.67 58.80 -61.53
C THR A 204 -13.75 58.70 -62.61
N LEU A 205 -14.24 57.50 -62.91
CA LEU A 205 -15.38 57.28 -63.81
C LEU A 205 -16.65 57.99 -63.33
N GLU A 206 -16.99 57.90 -62.04
CA GLU A 206 -18.15 58.58 -61.46
C GLU A 206 -18.07 60.11 -61.60
N ILE A 207 -16.88 60.69 -61.41
CA ILE A 207 -16.65 62.13 -61.60
C ILE A 207 -16.87 62.51 -63.07
N PHE A 208 -16.30 61.77 -64.01
CA PHE A 208 -16.51 62.01 -65.44
C PHE A 208 -18.00 61.92 -65.82
N GLU A 209 -18.72 60.93 -65.29
CA GLU A 209 -20.16 60.79 -65.54
C GLU A 209 -20.95 62.00 -65.01
N SER A 210 -20.58 62.53 -63.84
CA SER A 210 -21.24 63.72 -63.26
C SER A 210 -20.98 65.02 -64.02
N LEU A 211 -19.86 65.13 -64.74
CA LEU A 211 -19.52 66.29 -65.59
C LEU A 211 -20.22 66.24 -66.95
N CYS A 212 -20.65 65.06 -67.38
CA CYS A 212 -21.35 64.85 -68.65
C CYS A 212 -22.88 64.78 -68.51
N LYS A 213 -23.40 64.84 -67.28
CA LYS A 213 -24.84 65.03 -66.96
C LYS A 213 -25.16 66.50 -66.80
#